data_AF-A0A7W7RBW5-F1
#
_entry.id   AF-A0A7W7RBW5-F1
#
_cell.length_a   1.000
_cell.length_b   1.000
_cell.length_c   1.000
_cell.angle_alpha   90.00
_cell.angle_beta   90.00
_cell.angle_gamma   90.00
#
_symmetry.space_group_name_H-M   'P 1'
#
loop_
_entity.id
_entity.type
_entity.pdbx_description
1 polymer ?
#
loop_
_entity_poly.entity_id
_entity_poly.type
_entity_poly.pdbx_seq_one_letter_code
_entity_poly.pdbx_strand_id
1 'polypeptide(L)'
;MSQAPRRKAREGSAPTARFLYGGSYATTSDRYVRAINSAASGFTDKETRVVSWYISVSPGPVPPTNGAPADLAPGVTMTAVAMAAEMGVNANALGRILRHLHWHRILVETHRVGRIVIYRISPYISCKGTAAEQRQAITRWNPPHVPGLNDPDPGAEPCKDCAAESRKPRKRPKKTEEEAA
;
A
#
# COMPACT_ATOMS: atom_id res chain seq x y z
N MET A 1 -20.24 -5.37 -51.65
CA MET A 1 -19.17 -5.87 -50.74
C MET A 1 -17.90 -5.10 -51.06
N SER A 2 -17.55 -4.10 -50.26
CA SER A 2 -16.37 -3.25 -50.48
C SER A 2 -15.37 -3.51 -49.35
N GLN A 3 -14.24 -4.16 -49.67
CA GLN A 3 -13.16 -4.35 -48.70
C GLN A 3 -12.34 -3.06 -48.60
N ALA A 4 -12.21 -2.54 -47.39
CA ALA A 4 -11.34 -1.41 -47.09
C ALA A 4 -9.85 -1.79 -47.28
N PRO A 5 -8.99 -0.87 -47.78
CA PRO A 5 -7.60 -1.18 -48.05
C PRO A 5 -6.81 -1.38 -46.74
N ARG A 6 -6.14 -2.53 -46.62
CA ARG A 6 -5.17 -2.82 -45.56
C ARG A 6 -3.98 -1.85 -45.70
N ARG A 7 -3.88 -0.86 -44.82
CA ARG A 7 -2.68 -0.01 -44.73
C ARG A 7 -1.47 -0.87 -44.32
N LYS A 8 -0.43 -0.88 -45.16
CA LYS A 8 0.89 -1.42 -44.83
C LYS A 8 1.45 -0.65 -43.62
N ALA A 9 1.75 -1.35 -42.53
CA ALA A 9 2.47 -0.78 -41.39
C ALA A 9 3.88 -0.38 -41.84
N ARG A 10 4.34 0.82 -41.45
CA ARG A 10 5.73 1.26 -41.64
C ARG A 10 6.64 0.38 -40.78
N GLU A 11 7.63 -0.26 -41.38
CA GLU A 11 8.77 -0.86 -40.67
C GLU A 11 9.49 0.25 -39.88
N GLY A 12 9.53 0.12 -38.56
CA GLY A 12 10.27 1.03 -37.67
C GLY A 12 9.46 1.71 -36.55
N SER A 13 8.13 1.60 -36.50
CA SER A 13 7.40 2.01 -35.31
C SER A 13 7.34 0.84 -34.33
N ALA A 14 8.05 0.94 -33.20
CA ALA A 14 7.85 0.03 -32.07
C ALA A 14 6.34 -0.08 -31.80
N PRO A 15 5.79 -1.29 -31.59
CA PRO A 15 4.38 -1.46 -31.33
C PRO A 15 4.01 -0.65 -30.08
N THR A 16 3.41 0.51 -30.31
CA THR A 16 2.88 1.35 -29.26
C THR A 16 1.52 0.76 -28.95
N ALA A 17 1.49 -0.15 -27.97
CA ALA A 17 0.22 -0.49 -27.37
C ALA A 17 -0.42 0.82 -26.92
N ARG A 18 -1.69 1.07 -27.28
CA ARG A 18 -2.46 2.08 -26.56
C ARG A 18 -2.28 1.71 -25.09
N PHE A 19 -1.76 2.63 -24.28
CA PHE A 19 -1.69 2.48 -22.82
C PHE A 19 -3.14 2.51 -22.32
N LEU A 20 -3.87 1.44 -22.62
CA LEU A 20 -5.29 1.33 -22.38
C LEU A 20 -5.38 0.76 -20.97
N TYR A 21 -5.50 1.66 -20.00
CA TYR A 21 -6.07 1.33 -18.70
C TYR A 21 -7.51 0.83 -18.92
N GLY A 22 -7.66 -0.41 -19.40
CA GLY A 22 -8.92 -1.12 -19.50
C GLY A 22 -9.06 -2.02 -18.29
N GLY A 23 -9.84 -1.60 -17.30
CA GLY A 23 -10.09 -2.34 -16.06
C GLY A 23 -9.51 -1.68 -14.80
N SER A 24 -9.72 -2.32 -13.64
CA SER A 24 -9.20 -1.86 -12.36
C SER A 24 -7.69 -2.14 -12.28
N TYR A 25 -6.89 -1.09 -12.05
CA TYR A 25 -5.45 -1.17 -11.90
C TYR A 25 -5.01 -0.70 -10.51
N ALA A 26 -3.84 -1.16 -10.06
CA ALA A 26 -3.22 -0.74 -8.80
C ALA A 26 -1.84 -0.11 -9.08
N THR A 27 -1.55 1.01 -8.41
CA THR A 27 -0.17 1.46 -8.24
C THR A 27 0.45 0.65 -7.11
N THR A 28 1.71 0.23 -7.29
CA THR A 28 2.42 -0.59 -6.30
C THR A 28 3.84 -0.05 -6.14
N SER A 29 4.34 -0.01 -4.91
CA SER A 29 5.70 0.44 -4.62
C SER A 29 6.70 -0.68 -4.80
N ASP A 30 7.51 -0.58 -5.84
CA ASP A 30 8.60 -1.53 -6.10
C ASP A 30 9.57 -1.64 -4.93
N ARG A 31 9.82 -0.51 -4.23
CA ARG A 31 10.69 -0.48 -3.04
C ARG A 31 10.16 -1.39 -1.94
N TYR A 32 8.87 -1.25 -1.57
CA TYR A 32 8.28 -2.08 -0.51
C TYR A 32 8.11 -3.53 -0.96
N VAL A 33 7.66 -3.76 -2.20
CA VAL A 33 7.47 -5.13 -2.71
C VAL A 33 8.79 -5.87 -2.78
N ARG A 34 9.86 -5.25 -3.28
CA ARG A 34 11.20 -5.86 -3.31
C ARG A 34 11.70 -6.16 -1.90
N ALA A 35 11.52 -5.23 -0.97
CA ALA A 35 11.92 -5.43 0.42
C ALA A 35 11.18 -6.61 1.05
N ILE A 36 9.85 -6.68 0.91
CA ILE A 36 9.02 -7.78 1.45
C ILE A 36 9.47 -9.12 0.88
N ASN A 37 9.77 -9.19 -0.41
CA ASN A 37 10.24 -10.43 -1.08
C ASN A 37 11.73 -10.74 -0.87
N SER A 38 12.48 -9.88 -0.16
CA SER A 38 13.90 -10.11 0.10
C SER A 38 14.09 -11.05 1.30
N ALA A 39 15.19 -11.81 1.30
CA ALA A 39 15.55 -12.65 2.45
C ALA A 39 15.72 -11.85 3.75
N ALA A 40 16.14 -10.58 3.64
CA ALA A 40 16.34 -9.68 4.79
C ALA A 40 15.04 -9.32 5.51
N SER A 41 13.87 -9.51 4.88
CA SER A 41 12.58 -9.24 5.51
C SER A 41 12.19 -10.27 6.57
N GLY A 42 12.76 -11.48 6.48
CA GLY A 42 12.37 -12.62 7.31
C GLY A 42 10.96 -13.15 7.02
N PHE A 43 10.23 -12.61 6.03
CA PHE A 43 8.93 -13.14 5.64
C PHE A 43 9.07 -14.45 4.88
N THR A 44 8.18 -15.38 5.20
CA THR A 44 8.08 -16.67 4.50
C THR A 44 7.39 -16.51 3.15
N ASP A 45 7.62 -17.46 2.24
CA ASP A 45 6.94 -17.49 0.93
C ASP A 45 5.40 -17.50 1.03
N LYS A 46 4.87 -18.06 2.12
CA LYS A 46 3.41 -18.06 2.37
C LYS A 46 2.93 -16.66 2.73
N GLU A 47 3.71 -15.90 3.48
CA GLU A 47 3.38 -14.52 3.86
C GLU A 47 3.49 -13.59 2.66
N THR A 48 4.54 -13.70 1.86
CA THR A 48 4.71 -12.92 0.61
C THR A 48 3.60 -13.24 -0.39
N ARG A 49 3.17 -14.51 -0.50
CA ARG A 49 2.01 -14.91 -1.29
C ARG A 49 0.72 -14.24 -0.81
N VAL A 50 0.47 -14.19 0.49
CA VAL A 50 -0.69 -13.48 1.06
C VAL A 50 -0.62 -11.99 0.75
N VAL A 51 0.56 -11.37 0.85
CA VAL A 51 0.75 -9.96 0.45
C VAL A 51 0.41 -9.75 -1.03
N SER A 52 0.92 -10.61 -1.92
CA SER A 52 0.63 -10.54 -3.36
C SER A 52 -0.87 -10.69 -3.63
N TRP A 53 -1.55 -11.59 -2.91
CA TRP A 53 -3.00 -11.75 -3.03
C TRP A 53 -3.74 -10.48 -2.55
N TYR A 54 -3.33 -9.87 -1.43
CA TYR A 54 -3.92 -8.61 -0.97
C TYR A 54 -3.68 -7.45 -1.94
N ILE A 55 -2.56 -7.40 -2.66
CA ILE A 55 -2.31 -6.42 -3.73
C ILE A 55 -3.36 -6.59 -4.84
N SER A 56 -3.66 -7.83 -5.24
CA SER A 56 -4.62 -8.09 -6.32
C SER A 56 -6.08 -7.88 -5.89
N VAL A 57 -6.45 -8.15 -4.64
CA VAL A 57 -7.86 -8.10 -4.21
C VAL A 57 -8.25 -6.85 -3.44
N SER A 58 -7.31 -6.09 -2.86
CA SER A 58 -7.65 -4.92 -2.04
C SER A 58 -8.46 -3.93 -2.87
N PRO A 59 -9.61 -3.44 -2.36
CA PRO A 59 -10.45 -2.54 -3.12
C PRO A 59 -9.82 -1.14 -3.24
N GLY A 60 -10.19 -0.43 -4.31
CA GLY A 60 -9.84 0.97 -4.50
C GLY A 60 -10.71 1.91 -3.66
N PRO A 61 -10.51 3.23 -3.73
CA PRO A 61 -11.39 4.18 -3.06
C PRO A 61 -12.82 4.04 -3.58
N VAL A 62 -13.77 4.27 -2.68
CA VAL A 62 -15.19 4.34 -3.02
C VAL A 62 -15.44 5.75 -3.52
N PRO A 63 -16.11 5.93 -4.66
CA PRO A 63 -16.49 7.26 -5.12
C PRO A 63 -17.28 7.98 -4.03
N PRO A 64 -17.08 9.30 -3.87
CA PRO A 64 -17.75 10.09 -2.85
C PRO A 64 -19.27 9.99 -3.04
N THR A 65 -19.96 9.39 -2.08
CA THR A 65 -21.42 9.40 -2.01
C THR A 65 -21.86 10.55 -1.12
N ASN A 66 -22.80 11.38 -1.61
CA ASN A 66 -23.48 12.42 -0.83
C ASN A 66 -22.56 13.43 -0.12
N GLY A 67 -21.51 13.93 -0.80
CA GLY A 67 -20.66 14.99 -0.26
C GLY A 67 -19.65 14.54 0.81
N ALA A 68 -19.60 13.25 1.15
CA ALA A 68 -18.49 12.70 1.90
C ALA A 68 -17.22 12.65 1.01
N PRO A 69 -16.02 12.96 1.53
CA PRO A 69 -14.79 12.79 0.77
C PRO A 69 -14.64 11.35 0.29
N ALA A 70 -13.98 11.14 -0.85
CA ALA A 70 -13.63 9.80 -1.32
C ALA A 70 -12.89 9.07 -0.20
N ASP A 71 -13.55 8.10 0.40
CA ASP A 71 -12.98 7.28 1.44
C ASP A 71 -12.45 5.98 0.83
N LEU A 72 -11.42 5.46 1.46
CA LEU A 72 -10.90 4.15 1.10
C LEU A 72 -11.99 3.12 1.34
N ALA A 73 -12.21 2.22 0.37
CA ALA A 73 -13.20 1.18 0.52
C ALA A 73 -13.00 0.35 1.79
N PRO A 74 -14.10 -0.20 2.35
CA PRO A 74 -14.00 -1.23 3.35
C PRO A 74 -13.06 -2.30 2.80
N GLY A 75 -12.11 -2.78 3.62
CA GLY A 75 -11.09 -3.73 3.17
C GLY A 75 -11.68 -5.02 2.58
N VAL A 76 -10.87 -6.05 2.43
CA VAL A 76 -11.31 -7.31 1.83
C VAL A 76 -12.43 -7.94 2.66
N THR A 77 -13.66 -7.97 2.13
CA THR A 77 -14.88 -8.44 2.83
C THR A 77 -15.02 -9.96 2.86
N MET A 78 -13.99 -10.70 2.44
CA MET A 78 -13.99 -12.16 2.47
C MET A 78 -13.66 -12.68 3.87
N THR A 79 -14.29 -13.78 4.26
CA THR A 79 -13.94 -14.48 5.51
C THR A 79 -12.57 -15.15 5.38
N ALA A 80 -11.86 -15.34 6.49
CA ALA A 80 -10.57 -16.03 6.49
C ALA A 80 -10.66 -17.45 5.90
N VAL A 81 -11.80 -18.14 6.06
CA VAL A 81 -12.03 -19.46 5.47
C VAL A 81 -12.12 -19.38 3.95
N ALA A 82 -12.89 -18.41 3.41
CA ALA A 82 -13.01 -18.22 1.97
C ALA A 82 -11.67 -17.81 1.34
N MET A 83 -10.95 -16.87 1.98
CA MET A 83 -9.60 -16.47 1.56
C MET A 83 -8.64 -17.66 1.55
N ALA A 84 -8.68 -18.48 2.60
CA ALA A 84 -7.83 -19.65 2.72
C ALA A 84 -8.12 -20.70 1.64
N ALA A 85 -9.39 -20.93 1.33
CA ALA A 85 -9.81 -21.82 0.25
C ALA A 85 -9.32 -21.33 -1.12
N GLU A 86 -9.49 -20.03 -1.42
CA GLU A 86 -9.02 -19.44 -2.69
C GLU A 86 -7.49 -19.52 -2.84
N MET A 87 -6.75 -19.27 -1.77
CA MET A 87 -5.28 -19.34 -1.78
C MET A 87 -4.74 -20.78 -1.67
N GLY A 88 -5.59 -21.77 -1.38
CA GLY A 88 -5.16 -23.14 -1.12
C GLY A 88 -4.27 -23.27 0.13
N VAL A 89 -4.59 -22.52 1.20
CA VAL A 89 -3.87 -22.53 2.48
C VAL A 89 -4.78 -22.97 3.62
N ASN A 90 -4.18 -23.37 4.75
CA ASN A 90 -4.95 -23.68 5.96
C ASN A 90 -5.47 -22.39 6.62
N ALA A 91 -6.76 -22.33 6.97
CA ALA A 91 -7.39 -21.14 7.57
C ALA A 91 -6.76 -20.70 8.91
N ASN A 92 -6.33 -21.65 9.75
CA ASN A 92 -5.64 -21.34 11.01
C ASN A 92 -4.25 -20.74 10.76
N ALA A 93 -3.54 -21.25 9.76
CA ALA A 93 -2.26 -20.68 9.34
C ALA A 93 -2.45 -19.27 8.77
N LEU A 94 -3.47 -19.06 7.95
CA LEU A 94 -3.81 -17.73 7.41
C LEU A 94 -4.10 -16.74 8.53
N GLY A 95 -4.88 -17.10 9.56
CA GLY A 95 -5.14 -16.22 10.69
C GLY A 95 -3.88 -15.81 11.49
N ARG A 96 -2.83 -16.63 11.50
CA ARG A 96 -1.52 -16.24 12.08
C ARG A 96 -0.78 -15.28 11.16
N ILE A 97 -0.74 -15.59 9.86
CA ILE A 97 -0.10 -14.75 8.83
C ILE A 97 -0.74 -13.34 8.82
N LEU A 98 -2.07 -13.24 8.80
CA LEU A 98 -2.77 -11.96 8.79
C LEU A 98 -2.41 -11.09 10.01
N ARG A 99 -2.33 -11.71 11.20
CA ARG A 99 -1.92 -11.00 12.42
C ARG A 99 -0.47 -10.55 12.36
N HIS A 100 0.43 -11.38 11.82
CA HIS A 100 1.84 -11.04 11.67
C HIS A 100 2.03 -9.89 10.68
N LEU A 101 1.41 -9.97 9.49
CA LEU A 101 1.44 -8.90 8.50
C LEU A 101 0.78 -7.60 9.01
N HIS A 102 -0.24 -7.72 9.86
CA HIS A 102 -0.86 -6.56 10.51
C HIS A 102 0.08 -5.91 11.53
N TRP A 103 0.79 -6.70 12.34
CA TRP A 103 1.80 -6.19 13.28
C TRP A 103 2.88 -5.39 12.55
N HIS A 104 3.31 -5.86 11.37
CA HIS A 104 4.22 -5.15 10.47
C HIS A 104 3.61 -3.98 9.70
N ARG A 105 2.31 -3.66 9.89
CA ARG A 105 1.59 -2.61 9.15
C ARG A 105 1.65 -2.80 7.62
N ILE A 106 1.88 -4.02 7.17
CA ILE A 106 1.74 -4.42 5.75
C ILE A 106 0.25 -4.52 5.43
N LEU A 107 -0.50 -5.15 6.33
CA LEU A 107 -1.95 -5.09 6.35
C LEU A 107 -2.43 -4.08 7.39
N VAL A 108 -3.42 -3.28 7.01
CA VAL A 108 -4.05 -2.33 7.91
C VAL A 108 -5.48 -2.73 8.20
N GLU A 109 -5.88 -2.65 9.46
CA GLU A 109 -7.25 -2.88 9.90
C GLU A 109 -8.12 -1.70 9.45
N THR A 110 -9.21 -1.96 8.73
CA THR A 110 -10.15 -0.93 8.29
C THR A 110 -11.35 -0.82 9.22
N HIS A 111 -11.93 -1.96 9.59
CA HIS A 111 -13.08 -2.06 10.48
C HIS A 111 -13.22 -3.50 10.99
N ARG A 112 -14.17 -3.70 11.92
CA ARG A 112 -14.52 -5.00 12.45
C ARG A 112 -16.00 -5.27 12.23
N VAL A 113 -16.32 -6.51 11.85
CA VAL A 113 -17.70 -7.02 11.78
C VAL A 113 -17.83 -8.11 12.84
N GLY A 114 -18.42 -7.76 13.98
CA GLY A 114 -18.42 -8.61 15.17
C GLY A 114 -16.99 -8.91 15.64
N ARG A 115 -16.58 -10.18 15.58
CA ARG A 115 -15.22 -10.64 15.93
C ARG A 115 -14.26 -10.72 14.73
N ILE A 116 -14.74 -10.45 13.52
CA ILE A 116 -13.96 -10.56 12.29
C ILE A 116 -13.29 -9.22 12.01
N VAL A 117 -11.97 -9.24 11.85
CA VAL A 117 -11.19 -8.06 11.47
C VAL A 117 -11.08 -7.98 9.96
N ILE A 118 -11.42 -6.82 9.39
CA ILE A 118 -11.36 -6.59 7.95
C ILE A 118 -10.08 -5.82 7.61
N TYR A 119 -9.19 -6.50 6.90
CA TYR A 119 -7.88 -5.97 6.51
C TYR A 119 -7.88 -5.46 5.08
N ARG A 120 -6.89 -4.62 4.78
CA ARG A 120 -6.47 -4.28 3.42
C ARG A 120 -4.97 -4.09 3.35
N ILE A 121 -4.40 -4.10 2.14
CA ILE A 121 -3.01 -3.74 1.95
C ILE A 121 -2.77 -2.27 2.31
N SER A 122 -1.62 -1.98 2.92
CA SER A 122 -1.19 -0.62 3.23
C SER A 122 -1.09 0.23 1.96
N PRO A 123 -1.62 1.48 1.93
CA PRO A 123 -1.52 2.38 0.79
C PRO A 123 -0.09 2.77 0.39
N TYR A 124 0.88 2.59 1.29
CA TYR A 124 2.30 2.74 0.98
C TYR A 124 2.83 1.64 0.04
N ILE A 125 2.20 0.45 0.09
CA ILE A 125 2.60 -0.72 -0.69
C ILE A 125 1.81 -0.75 -1.98
N SER A 126 0.48 -0.71 -1.90
CA SER A 126 -0.36 -0.75 -3.10
C SER A 126 -1.67 0.01 -2.92
N CYS A 127 -2.13 0.65 -3.98
CA CYS A 127 -3.37 1.39 -4.01
C CYS A 127 -4.03 1.22 -5.38
N LYS A 128 -5.25 0.71 -5.42
CA LYS A 128 -6.10 0.82 -6.60
C LYS A 128 -6.70 2.22 -6.59
N GLY A 129 -6.45 3.03 -7.60
CA GLY A 129 -6.88 4.42 -7.65
C GLY A 129 -5.82 5.34 -8.24
N THR A 130 -6.11 6.64 -8.20
CA THR A 130 -5.22 7.70 -8.67
C THR A 130 -4.11 7.98 -7.65
N ALA A 131 -3.01 8.59 -8.11
CA ALA A 131 -1.92 9.01 -7.23
C ALA A 131 -2.36 10.03 -6.17
N ALA A 132 -3.38 10.86 -6.46
CA ALA A 132 -3.94 11.81 -5.51
C ALA A 132 -4.65 11.08 -4.36
N GLU A 133 -5.48 10.09 -4.68
CA GLU A 133 -6.15 9.24 -3.69
C GLU A 133 -5.15 8.44 -2.85
N GLN A 134 -4.06 7.94 -3.46
CA GLN A 134 -2.99 7.29 -2.73
C GLN A 134 -2.30 8.24 -1.74
N ARG A 135 -1.99 9.49 -2.14
CA ARG A 135 -1.40 10.48 -1.24
C ARG A 135 -2.33 10.81 -0.07
N GLN A 136 -3.61 10.99 -0.33
CA GLN A 136 -4.61 11.26 0.70
C GLN A 136 -4.81 10.04 1.61
N ALA A 137 -4.74 8.84 1.07
CA ALA A 137 -4.79 7.61 1.85
C ALA A 137 -3.59 7.53 2.81
N ILE A 138 -2.38 7.77 2.31
CA ILE A 138 -1.12 7.69 3.06
C ILE A 138 -1.12 8.57 4.33
N THR A 139 -1.77 9.74 4.31
CA THR A 139 -1.81 10.63 5.49
C THR A 139 -2.55 10.03 6.69
N ARG A 140 -3.42 9.05 6.46
CA ARG A 140 -4.23 8.40 7.51
C ARG A 140 -3.56 7.18 8.12
N TRP A 141 -2.44 6.72 7.56
CA TRP A 141 -1.78 5.49 7.98
C TRP A 141 -0.31 5.72 8.31
N ASN A 142 0.17 4.99 9.31
CA ASN A 142 1.60 4.91 9.58
C ASN A 142 2.31 4.05 8.51
N PRO A 143 3.57 4.36 8.17
CA PRO A 143 4.31 3.60 7.18
C PRO A 143 4.50 2.13 7.61
N PRO A 144 4.55 1.17 6.68
CA PRO A 144 4.82 -0.23 6.98
C PRO A 144 6.16 -0.41 7.70
N HIS A 145 6.22 -1.35 8.63
CA HIS A 145 7.49 -1.85 9.17
C HIS A 145 7.94 -3.08 8.38
N VAL A 146 8.88 -2.91 7.44
CA VAL A 146 9.49 -4.03 6.70
C VAL A 146 10.92 -4.21 7.20
N PRO A 147 11.25 -5.36 7.84
CA PRO A 147 12.62 -5.65 8.24
C PRO A 147 13.57 -5.59 7.04
N GLY A 148 14.78 -5.10 7.24
CA GLY A 148 15.78 -4.86 6.19
C GLY A 148 15.50 -3.67 5.27
N LEU A 149 14.34 -3.01 5.37
CA LEU A 149 14.05 -1.74 4.67
C LEU A 149 14.14 -0.54 5.59
N ASN A 150 13.61 -0.69 6.80
CA ASN A 150 13.48 0.37 7.78
C ASN A 150 14.51 0.26 8.90
N ASP A 151 15.18 -0.88 8.99
CA ASP A 151 16.28 -1.05 9.93
C ASP A 151 17.45 -0.18 9.45
N PRO A 152 18.12 0.55 10.36
CA PRO A 152 19.36 1.22 10.01
C PRO A 152 20.31 0.14 9.48
N ASP A 153 20.85 0.38 8.29
CA ASP A 153 21.80 -0.51 7.64
C ASP A 153 22.95 -0.79 8.64
N PRO A 154 23.21 -2.05 9.04
CA PRO A 154 24.24 -2.36 10.03
C PRO A 154 25.65 -1.93 9.58
N GLY A 155 25.84 -1.59 8.30
CA GLY A 155 27.08 -1.04 7.76
C GLY A 155 27.07 0.46 7.43
N ALA A 156 25.94 1.16 7.58
CA ALA A 156 25.92 2.61 7.39
C ALA A 156 26.36 3.29 8.69
N GLU A 157 27.64 3.70 8.76
CA GLU A 157 28.04 4.63 9.80
C GLU A 157 27.08 5.83 9.76
N PRO A 158 26.47 6.23 10.89
CA PRO A 158 25.64 7.41 10.92
C PRO A 158 26.51 8.58 10.48
N CYS A 159 26.09 9.28 9.42
CA CYS A 159 26.75 10.50 8.95
C CYS A 159 26.88 11.43 10.16
N LYS A 160 28.11 11.59 10.66
CA LYS A 160 28.42 12.29 11.92
C LYS A 160 27.95 13.75 11.91
N ASP A 161 27.67 14.27 10.72
CA ASP A 161 27.28 15.66 10.49
C ASP A 161 25.75 15.89 10.58
N CYS A 162 24.91 14.86 10.49
CA CYS A 162 23.44 15.03 10.59
C CYS A 162 22.90 14.99 12.04
N ALA A 163 23.68 14.50 12.99
CA ALA A 163 23.22 14.31 14.38
C ALA A 163 23.18 15.61 15.22
N ALA A 164 23.79 16.69 14.73
CA ALA A 164 23.86 17.96 15.46
C ALA A 164 22.59 18.83 15.34
N GLU A 165 21.77 18.63 14.31
CA GLU A 165 20.66 19.54 14.01
C GLU A 165 19.32 19.13 14.64
N SER A 166 19.15 17.85 15.00
CA SER A 166 17.93 17.30 15.59
C SER A 166 17.82 17.46 17.11
N ARG A 167 18.88 17.96 17.79
CA ARG A 167 18.93 18.15 19.25
C ARG A 167 18.70 19.59 19.72
N LYS A 168 18.35 20.55 18.85
CA LYS A 168 17.97 21.88 19.33
C LYS A 168 16.51 21.83 19.83
N PRO A 169 16.24 22.12 21.11
CA PRO A 169 14.88 22.24 21.59
C PRO A 169 14.20 23.39 20.83
N ARG A 170 13.12 23.10 20.11
CA ARG A 170 12.25 24.14 19.52
C ARG A 170 11.71 24.99 20.67
N LYS A 171 12.27 26.18 20.87
CA LYS A 171 11.72 27.19 21.78
C LYS A 171 10.26 27.46 21.35
N ARG A 172 9.31 27.21 22.26
CA ARG A 172 7.91 27.64 22.08
C ARG A 172 7.91 29.16 21.87
N PRO A 173 7.19 29.70 20.88
CA PRO A 173 6.97 31.14 20.82
C PRO A 173 6.16 31.57 22.06
N LYS A 174 6.67 32.58 22.79
CA LYS A 174 5.92 33.27 23.84
C LYS A 174 4.70 33.93 23.17
N LYS A 175 3.51 33.64 23.69
CA LYS A 175 2.33 34.47 23.42
C LYS A 175 2.63 35.87 23.91
N THR A 176 2.61 36.85 23.00
CA THR A 176 2.48 38.25 23.38
C THR A 176 0.97 38.46 23.63
N GLU A 177 0.61 38.65 24.89
CA GLU A 177 -0.66 39.29 25.27
C GLU A 177 -0.51 40.77 24.97
N GLU A 178 -1.08 41.25 23.86
CA GLU A 178 -1.41 42.67 23.70
C GLU A 178 -2.36 42.84 22.50
N GLU A 179 -3.66 42.91 22.78
CA GLU A 179 -4.59 43.88 22.19
C GLU A 179 -5.99 43.61 22.78
N ALA A 180 -6.18 44.12 23.99
CA ALA A 180 -7.46 44.65 24.41
C ALA A 180 -7.27 46.17 24.48
N ALA A 181 -7.79 46.86 23.46
CA ALA A 181 -8.18 48.26 23.49
C ALA A 181 -9.38 48.43 22.56
#